data_AF-A0A5B7DF82-F1
#
_entry.id   AF-A0A5B7DF82-F1
#
_cell.length_a   1.000
_cell.length_b   1.000
_cell.length_c   1.000
_cell.angle_alpha   90.00
_cell.angle_beta   90.00
_cell.angle_gamma   90.00
#
_symmetry.space_group_name_H-M   'P 1'
#
loop_
_entity.id
_entity.type
_entity.pdbx_description
1 polymer ?
#
loop_
_entity_poly.entity_id
_entity_poly.type
_entity_poly.pdbx_seq_one_letter_code
_entity_poly.pdbx_strand_id
1 'polypeptide(L)'
;MLNYSIVFTLIVQFFGHLPQIPDCKIVGVDPEGSILAVPEELNKSDVTAYEVEGIGYDFIPNVLDRDLVDVWLKSNDKESLNMARRMIREEGLLCGGSCGAAMQAAMTAAAELETGQCCVVVLPDSIRNYMTKHLSDKWMMERDFIKEDEDTKNKHWWSNMKVSTLHLNAPLTVLPSISCQDAIAIMQREGYDQLPVVDQEG
;
A
#
# COMPACT_ATOMS: atom_id res chain seq x y z
N MET A 1 33.75 -7.39 -22.00
CA MET A 1 32.98 -8.50 -21.42
C MET A 1 32.24 -7.89 -20.24
N LEU A 2 30.97 -7.54 -20.42
CA LEU A 2 30.16 -6.86 -19.41
C LEU A 2 29.55 -7.95 -18.53
N ASN A 3 30.04 -8.08 -17.30
CA ASN A 3 29.48 -9.00 -16.31
C ASN A 3 28.16 -8.39 -15.82
N TYR A 4 27.06 -8.73 -16.49
CA TYR A 4 25.72 -8.37 -16.05
C TYR A 4 25.28 -9.37 -14.99
N SER A 5 25.57 -9.09 -13.72
CA SER A 5 24.85 -9.79 -12.65
C SER A 5 23.44 -9.21 -12.61
N ILE A 6 22.46 -10.06 -12.89
CA ILE A 6 21.05 -9.71 -12.79
C ILE A 6 20.56 -10.25 -11.45
N VAL A 7 19.93 -9.42 -10.63
CA VAL A 7 19.21 -9.88 -9.44
C VAL A 7 17.74 -9.99 -9.81
N PHE A 8 17.17 -11.18 -9.73
CA PHE A 8 15.72 -11.35 -9.79
C PHE A 8 15.17 -11.43 -8.39
N THR A 9 14.38 -10.45 -7.99
CA THR A 9 13.60 -10.52 -6.76
C THR A 9 12.19 -10.98 -7.11
N LEU A 10 11.87 -12.19 -6.65
CA LEU A 10 10.63 -12.89 -6.97
C LEU A 10 9.90 -13.26 -5.70
N ILE A 11 8.59 -13.15 -5.79
CA ILE A 11 7.67 -13.66 -4.78
C ILE A 11 7.45 -15.13 -5.05
N VAL A 12 7.78 -15.95 -4.05
CA VAL A 12 7.96 -17.37 -4.28
C VAL A 12 6.64 -18.12 -4.15
N GLN A 13 5.93 -18.23 -5.27
CA GLN A 13 4.82 -19.18 -5.39
C GLN A 13 4.90 -20.01 -6.68
N PHE A 14 5.71 -19.61 -7.67
CA PHE A 14 5.82 -20.30 -8.96
C PHE A 14 7.26 -20.30 -9.50
N PHE A 15 8.05 -21.31 -9.12
CA PHE A 15 9.25 -21.68 -9.87
C PHE A 15 8.91 -22.82 -10.83
N GLY A 16 8.45 -22.48 -12.03
CA GLY A 16 8.47 -23.39 -13.17
C GLY A 16 9.69 -23.12 -14.03
N HIS A 17 10.50 -24.15 -14.33
CA HIS A 17 11.59 -24.20 -15.32
C HIS A 17 12.04 -22.84 -15.90
N LEU A 18 12.70 -22.02 -15.09
CA LEU A 18 13.37 -20.81 -15.58
C LEU A 18 14.68 -21.24 -16.25
N PRO A 19 14.99 -20.77 -17.47
CA PRO A 19 16.30 -21.02 -18.07
C PRO A 19 17.37 -20.37 -17.18
N GLN A 20 18.37 -21.15 -16.76
CA GLN A 20 19.49 -20.64 -15.97
C GLN A 20 20.24 -19.58 -16.79
N ILE A 21 20.21 -18.34 -16.32
CA ILE A 21 21.06 -17.27 -16.82
C ILE A 21 22.35 -17.34 -16.00
N PRO A 22 23.50 -17.70 -16.60
CA PRO A 22 24.77 -17.70 -15.88
C PRO A 22 25.01 -16.31 -15.26
N ASP A 23 25.43 -16.28 -13.99
CA ASP A 23 25.71 -15.06 -13.19
C ASP A 23 24.49 -14.27 -12.69
N CYS A 24 23.29 -14.84 -12.80
CA CYS A 24 22.06 -14.27 -12.26
C CYS A 24 21.79 -14.77 -10.83
N LYS A 25 21.55 -13.86 -9.88
CA LYS A 25 21.19 -14.18 -8.49
C LYS A 25 19.67 -14.12 -8.31
N ILE A 26 19.08 -15.21 -7.86
CA ILE A 26 17.66 -15.34 -7.57
C ILE A 26 17.42 -15.12 -6.08
N VAL A 27 16.66 -14.08 -5.76
CA VAL A 27 16.30 -13.70 -4.39
C VAL A 27 14.83 -14.05 -4.15
N GLY A 28 14.61 -14.97 -3.23
CA GLY A 28 13.28 -15.36 -2.76
C GLY A 28 12.83 -14.47 -1.61
N VAL A 29 11.58 -14.00 -1.67
CA VAL A 29 10.98 -13.18 -0.62
C VAL A 29 9.86 -13.97 0.05
N ASP A 30 9.92 -14.07 1.37
CA ASP A 30 9.00 -14.88 2.17
C ASP A 30 8.53 -14.11 3.42
N PRO A 31 7.23 -14.03 3.72
CA PRO A 31 6.76 -13.28 4.87
C PRO A 31 7.17 -13.92 6.19
N GLU A 32 7.40 -13.10 7.22
CA GLU A 32 7.48 -13.56 8.60
C GLU A 32 6.21 -14.33 8.98
N GLY A 33 6.38 -15.51 9.58
CA GLY A 33 5.30 -16.46 9.86
C GLY A 33 5.14 -17.57 8.81
N SER A 34 5.79 -17.45 7.66
CA SER A 34 5.95 -18.56 6.70
C SER A 34 7.25 -19.35 6.92
N ILE A 35 7.23 -20.62 6.49
CA ILE A 35 8.32 -21.58 6.59
C ILE A 35 9.02 -21.89 5.25
N LEU A 36 8.79 -21.10 4.20
CA LEU A 36 9.33 -21.42 2.87
C LEU A 36 10.82 -21.11 2.77
N ALA A 37 11.29 -20.08 3.46
CA ALA A 37 12.66 -19.61 3.37
C ALA A 37 13.69 -20.60 3.93
N VAL A 38 14.89 -20.52 3.37
CA VAL A 38 16.06 -21.33 3.74
C VAL A 38 17.24 -20.40 4.03
N PRO A 39 18.03 -20.61 5.10
CA PRO A 39 17.95 -21.73 6.04
C PRO A 39 16.82 -21.56 7.08
N GLU A 40 16.43 -22.66 7.74
CA GLU A 40 15.26 -22.73 8.63
C GLU A 40 15.31 -21.73 9.80
N GLU A 41 16.50 -21.30 10.18
CA GLU A 41 16.69 -20.25 11.19
C GLU A 41 16.00 -18.94 10.82
N LEU A 42 15.82 -18.63 9.53
CA LEU A 42 15.10 -17.45 9.05
C LEU A 42 13.59 -17.52 9.34
N ASN A 43 13.04 -18.72 9.57
CA ASN A 43 11.61 -18.93 9.79
C ASN A 43 11.22 -18.83 11.27
N LYS A 44 12.19 -18.65 12.17
CA LYS A 44 11.93 -18.44 13.60
C LYS A 44 11.29 -17.08 13.81
N SER A 45 9.97 -17.07 13.99
CA SER A 45 9.19 -15.87 14.28
C SER A 45 8.03 -16.18 15.21
N ASP A 46 7.65 -15.19 16.02
CA ASP A 46 6.42 -15.24 16.84
C ASP A 46 5.18 -14.82 16.01
N VAL A 47 5.37 -14.41 14.75
CA VAL A 47 4.31 -14.04 13.82
C VAL A 47 3.61 -15.30 13.30
N THR A 48 2.30 -15.36 13.49
CA THR A 48 1.46 -16.50 13.05
C THR A 48 0.41 -16.12 12.00
N ALA A 49 0.16 -14.82 11.85
CA ALA A 49 -0.74 -14.27 10.85
C ALA A 49 -0.14 -12.96 10.33
N TYR A 50 -0.31 -12.72 9.04
CA TYR A 50 0.16 -11.53 8.35
C TYR A 50 -0.92 -11.04 7.38
N GLU A 51 -0.94 -9.73 7.13
CA GLU A 51 -1.94 -9.01 6.35
C GLU A 51 -1.61 -8.96 4.85
N VAL A 52 -0.34 -9.11 4.48
CA VAL A 52 0.07 -9.23 3.07
C VAL A 52 -0.46 -10.53 2.48
N GLU A 53 -1.21 -10.43 1.39
CA GLU A 53 -1.85 -11.59 0.77
C GLU A 53 -1.04 -12.17 -0.39
N GLY A 54 -1.24 -13.47 -0.63
CA GLY A 54 -0.72 -14.17 -1.80
C GLY A 54 0.70 -14.69 -1.65
N ILE A 55 1.32 -14.60 -0.48
CA ILE A 55 2.72 -15.01 -0.25
C ILE A 55 2.83 -15.80 1.05
N GLY A 56 3.79 -16.73 1.12
CA GLY A 56 4.03 -17.57 2.29
C GLY A 56 2.99 -18.68 2.51
N TYR A 57 3.45 -19.81 3.07
CA TYR A 57 2.65 -20.94 3.54
C TYR A 57 3.23 -21.56 4.82
N ASP A 58 2.40 -22.39 5.47
CA ASP A 58 2.72 -23.28 6.60
C ASP A 58 3.18 -24.69 6.16
N PHE A 59 3.24 -24.94 4.84
CA PHE A 59 3.81 -26.13 4.23
C PHE A 59 4.61 -25.74 2.97
N ILE A 60 5.50 -26.63 2.52
CA ILE A 60 6.29 -26.42 1.29
C ILE A 60 5.52 -26.98 0.10
N PRO A 61 5.06 -26.16 -0.88
CA PRO A 61 4.36 -26.66 -2.05
C PRO A 61 5.26 -27.51 -2.95
N ASN A 62 4.72 -28.56 -3.55
CA ASN A 62 5.48 -29.43 -4.49
C ASN A 62 6.00 -28.68 -5.73
N VAL A 63 5.39 -27.55 -6.08
CA VAL A 63 5.79 -26.71 -7.22
C VAL A 63 6.92 -25.74 -6.87
N LEU A 64 7.32 -25.67 -5.61
CA LEU A 64 8.42 -24.84 -5.15
C LEU A 64 9.72 -25.65 -5.14
N ASP A 65 10.59 -25.35 -6.10
CA ASP A 65 11.98 -25.79 -6.09
C ASP A 65 12.86 -24.72 -5.39
N ARG A 66 13.27 -25.02 -4.15
CA ARG A 66 14.08 -24.10 -3.33
C ARG A 66 15.54 -24.08 -3.74
N ASP A 67 16.02 -25.08 -4.47
CA ASP A 67 17.41 -25.16 -4.91
C ASP A 67 17.72 -24.16 -6.04
N LEU A 68 16.67 -23.58 -6.64
CA LEU A 68 16.78 -22.49 -7.61
C LEU A 68 16.93 -21.11 -6.96
N VAL A 69 16.76 -20.98 -5.65
CA VAL A 69 16.83 -19.70 -4.94
C VAL A 69 18.19 -19.56 -4.25
N ASP A 70 18.97 -18.55 -4.63
CA ASP A 70 20.31 -18.33 -4.08
C ASP A 70 20.27 -17.74 -2.67
N VAL A 71 19.33 -16.82 -2.42
CA VAL A 71 19.20 -16.11 -1.14
C VAL A 71 17.73 -15.89 -0.81
N TRP A 72 17.38 -16.08 0.46
CA TRP A 72 16.07 -15.75 0.99
C TRP A 72 16.11 -14.50 1.85
N LEU A 73 15.10 -13.64 1.68
CA LEU A 73 14.86 -12.47 2.52
C LEU A 73 13.47 -12.57 3.15
N LYS A 74 13.39 -12.28 4.45
CA LYS A 74 12.11 -12.20 5.16
C LYS A 74 11.49 -10.82 4.98
N SER A 75 10.18 -10.77 4.78
CA SER A 75 9.40 -9.53 4.71
C SER A 75 8.39 -9.45 5.85
N ASN A 76 8.12 -8.25 6.33
CA ASN A 76 7.03 -7.97 7.29
C ASN A 76 5.95 -7.09 6.65
N ASP A 77 4.74 -7.11 7.23
CA ASP A 77 3.59 -6.36 6.70
C ASP A 77 3.85 -4.86 6.64
N LYS A 78 4.42 -4.30 7.72
CA LYS A 78 4.59 -2.86 7.84
C LYS A 78 5.44 -2.29 6.72
N GLU A 79 6.60 -2.87 6.47
CA GLU A 79 7.50 -2.41 5.41
C GLU A 79 6.92 -2.69 4.03
N SER A 80 6.34 -3.87 3.83
CA SER A 80 5.77 -4.29 2.55
C SER A 80 4.64 -3.35 2.10
N LEU A 81 3.68 -3.08 2.99
CA LEU A 81 2.52 -2.27 2.67
C LEU A 81 2.88 -0.77 2.53
N ASN A 82 3.84 -0.28 3.31
CA ASN A 82 4.35 1.07 3.12
C ASN A 82 5.13 1.20 1.80
N MET A 83 5.93 0.19 1.42
CA MET A 83 6.64 0.19 0.14
C MET A 83 5.67 0.18 -1.04
N ALA A 84 4.60 -0.62 -1.00
CA ALA A 84 3.56 -0.62 -2.03
C ALA A 84 2.94 0.78 -2.20
N ARG A 85 2.64 1.47 -1.10
CA ARG A 85 2.13 2.85 -1.13
C ARG A 85 3.14 3.84 -1.70
N ARG A 86 4.44 3.68 -1.38
CA ARG A 86 5.51 4.49 -1.96
C ARG A 86 5.63 4.28 -3.47
N MET A 87 5.59 3.04 -3.95
CA MET A 87 5.58 2.75 -5.39
C MET A 87 4.41 3.41 -6.12
N ILE A 88 3.22 3.42 -5.52
CA ILE A 88 2.07 4.13 -6.07
C ILE A 88 2.33 5.64 -6.13
N ARG A 89 2.85 6.22 -5.04
CA ARG A 89 3.03 7.67 -4.89
C ARG A 89 4.20 8.24 -5.70
N GLU A 90 5.32 7.51 -5.73
CA GLU A 90 6.60 7.96 -6.28
C GLU A 90 6.74 7.55 -7.75
N GLU A 91 6.25 6.35 -8.13
CA GLU A 91 6.44 5.76 -9.46
C GLU A 91 5.14 5.60 -10.27
N GLY A 92 3.97 5.84 -9.66
CA GLY A 92 2.67 5.66 -10.33
C GLY A 92 2.30 4.20 -10.62
N LEU A 93 2.98 3.24 -9.98
CA LEU A 93 2.73 1.81 -10.15
C LEU A 93 1.61 1.35 -9.22
N LEU A 94 0.43 1.08 -9.78
CA LEU A 94 -0.78 0.67 -9.05
C LEU A 94 -0.75 -0.81 -8.63
N CYS A 95 0.20 -1.18 -7.78
CA CYS A 95 0.49 -2.56 -7.38
C CYS A 95 -0.03 -2.93 -5.98
N GLY A 96 -0.12 -4.23 -5.69
CA GLY A 96 -0.56 -4.76 -4.40
C GLY A 96 0.50 -4.81 -3.30
N GLY A 97 0.16 -5.43 -2.17
CA GLY A 97 1.02 -5.49 -0.98
C GLY A 97 2.25 -6.39 -1.16
N SER A 98 2.09 -7.52 -1.85
CA SER A 98 3.18 -8.44 -2.16
C SER A 98 4.24 -7.77 -3.06
N CYS A 99 3.80 -6.96 -4.02
CA CYS A 99 4.69 -6.11 -4.84
C CYS A 99 5.59 -5.21 -3.98
N GLY A 100 5.04 -4.66 -2.90
CA GLY A 100 5.81 -3.89 -1.92
C GLY A 100 6.82 -4.74 -1.15
N ALA A 101 6.47 -5.97 -0.76
CA ALA A 101 7.40 -6.92 -0.15
C ALA A 101 8.59 -7.23 -1.08
N ALA A 102 8.31 -7.51 -2.36
CA ALA A 102 9.33 -7.76 -3.37
C ALA A 102 10.23 -6.55 -3.59
N MET A 103 9.66 -5.36 -3.70
CA MET A 103 10.42 -4.13 -3.89
C MET A 103 11.29 -3.79 -2.68
N GLN A 104 10.78 -3.98 -1.47
CA GLN A 104 11.55 -3.76 -0.24
C GLN A 104 12.75 -4.71 -0.17
N ALA A 105 12.54 -6.00 -0.44
CA ALA A 105 13.61 -6.99 -0.52
C ALA A 105 14.61 -6.67 -1.64
N ALA A 106 14.12 -6.19 -2.78
CA ALA A 106 14.95 -5.78 -3.91
C ALA A 106 15.81 -4.58 -3.56
N MET A 107 15.32 -3.60 -2.79
CA MET A 107 16.14 -2.48 -2.31
C MET A 107 17.30 -2.95 -1.44
N THR A 108 17.06 -3.94 -0.57
CA THR A 108 18.10 -4.56 0.25
C THR A 108 19.10 -5.34 -0.59
N ALA A 109 18.63 -6.19 -1.50
CA ALA A 109 19.50 -7.00 -2.36
C ALA A 109 20.29 -6.16 -3.37
N ALA A 110 19.68 -5.10 -3.90
CA ALA A 110 20.31 -4.20 -4.88
C ALA A 110 21.40 -3.31 -4.26
N ALA A 111 21.47 -3.20 -2.93
CA ALA A 111 22.55 -2.48 -2.26
C ALA A 111 23.93 -3.13 -2.49
N GLU A 112 23.97 -4.41 -2.85
CA GLU A 112 25.20 -5.14 -3.20
C GLU A 112 25.60 -4.95 -4.67
N LEU A 113 24.77 -4.30 -5.49
CA LEU A 113 25.02 -4.14 -6.92
C LEU A 113 25.96 -2.98 -7.24
N GLU A 114 26.82 -3.21 -8.22
CA GLU A 114 27.71 -2.24 -8.83
C GLU A 114 27.03 -1.51 -10.00
N THR A 115 27.62 -0.38 -10.39
CA THR A 115 27.14 0.41 -11.53
C THR A 115 27.15 -0.42 -12.81
N GLY A 116 26.01 -0.47 -13.50
CA GLY A 116 25.85 -1.22 -14.75
C GLY A 116 25.23 -2.62 -14.58
N GLN A 117 25.05 -3.09 -13.35
CA GLN A 117 24.24 -4.27 -13.04
C GLN A 117 22.75 -3.92 -12.99
N CYS A 118 21.88 -4.92 -13.11
CA CYS A 118 20.43 -4.73 -13.18
C CYS A 118 19.72 -5.57 -12.12
N CYS A 119 18.75 -4.96 -11.43
CA CYS A 119 17.81 -5.67 -10.58
C CYS A 119 16.44 -5.68 -11.26
N VAL A 120 15.83 -6.85 -11.36
CA VAL A 120 14.49 -7.04 -11.90
C VAL A 120 13.59 -7.52 -10.77
N VAL A 121 12.46 -6.84 -10.59
CA VAL A 121 11.51 -7.13 -9.53
C VAL A 121 10.17 -7.52 -10.14
N VAL A 122 9.59 -8.62 -9.66
CA VAL A 122 8.27 -9.06 -10.12
C VAL A 122 7.17 -8.47 -9.24
N LEU A 123 6.19 -7.85 -9.90
CA LEU A 123 5.01 -7.25 -9.27
C LEU A 123 3.79 -8.10 -9.63
N PRO A 124 3.36 -9.04 -8.77
CA PRO A 124 2.40 -10.08 -9.18
C PRO A 124 1.00 -9.56 -9.48
N ASP A 125 0.54 -8.52 -8.79
CA ASP A 125 -0.82 -8.04 -8.92
C ASP A 125 -1.01 -6.53 -8.74
N SER A 126 -2.24 -6.08 -9.01
CA SER A 126 -2.65 -4.68 -8.99
C SER A 126 -3.35 -4.30 -7.69
N ILE A 127 -3.44 -2.99 -7.41
CA ILE A 127 -4.10 -2.44 -6.22
C ILE A 127 -5.60 -2.76 -6.11
N ARG A 128 -6.26 -3.19 -7.19
CA ARG A 128 -7.71 -3.44 -7.25
C ARG A 128 -8.23 -4.33 -6.12
N ASN A 129 -7.45 -5.34 -5.70
CA ASN A 129 -7.85 -6.29 -4.67
C ASN A 129 -7.83 -5.67 -3.25
N TYR A 130 -7.20 -4.50 -3.08
CA TYR A 130 -6.83 -3.94 -1.78
C TYR A 130 -7.32 -2.51 -1.56
N MET A 131 -8.29 -2.05 -2.36
CA MET A 131 -8.83 -0.69 -2.32
C MET A 131 -9.33 -0.27 -0.92
N THR A 132 -9.82 -1.22 -0.14
CA THR A 132 -10.32 -0.99 1.24
C THR A 132 -9.34 -1.43 2.33
N LYS A 133 -8.13 -1.85 1.96
CA LYS A 133 -7.06 -2.30 2.87
C LYS A 133 -5.94 -1.27 2.92
N HIS A 134 -4.70 -1.66 2.56
CA HIS A 134 -3.51 -0.82 2.69
C HIS A 134 -3.55 0.49 1.88
N LEU A 135 -4.44 0.62 0.90
CA LEU A 135 -4.69 1.90 0.23
C LEU A 135 -5.34 2.95 1.15
N SER A 136 -6.13 2.50 2.13
CA SER A 136 -6.82 3.34 3.11
C SER A 136 -5.89 3.69 4.27
N ASP A 137 -5.67 4.99 4.51
CA ASP A 137 -4.89 5.49 5.64
C ASP A 137 -5.48 5.03 6.97
N LYS A 138 -6.81 5.05 7.07
CA LYS A 138 -7.53 4.57 8.26
C LYS A 138 -7.19 3.12 8.58
N TRP A 139 -7.23 2.25 7.57
CA TRP A 139 -6.94 0.83 7.75
C TRP A 139 -5.47 0.60 8.15
N MET A 140 -4.54 1.39 7.58
CA MET A 140 -3.11 1.34 7.93
C MET A 140 -2.85 1.82 9.37
N MET A 141 -3.59 2.84 9.84
CA MET A 141 -3.50 3.35 11.21
C MET A 141 -4.08 2.36 12.23
N GLU A 142 -5.22 1.73 11.93
CA GLU A 142 -5.84 0.70 12.80
C GLU A 142 -4.92 -0.50 13.08
N ARG A 143 -3.87 -0.69 12.27
CA ARG A 143 -2.88 -1.78 12.36
C ARG A 143 -1.48 -1.31 12.76
N ASP A 144 -1.34 -0.04 13.15
CA ASP A 144 -0.05 0.56 13.55
C ASP A 144 1.05 0.51 12.45
N PHE A 145 0.66 0.34 11.18
CA PHE A 145 1.57 0.35 10.04
C PHE A 145 2.00 1.74 9.65
N ILE A 146 1.12 2.72 9.85
CA ILE A 146 1.46 4.14 9.87
C ILE A 146 1.00 4.70 11.20
N LYS A 147 1.75 5.67 11.73
CA LYS A 147 1.27 6.46 12.85
C LYS A 147 0.34 7.53 12.33
N GLU A 148 -0.57 7.98 13.17
CA GLU A 148 -1.23 9.27 12.97
C GLU A 148 -0.16 10.36 13.14
N ASP A 149 0.62 10.57 12.09
CA ASP A 149 1.71 11.53 12.11
C ASP A 149 1.16 12.94 11.82
N GLU A 150 1.82 13.97 12.35
CA GLU A 150 1.53 15.37 12.00
C GLU A 150 1.61 15.60 10.48
N ASP A 151 2.28 14.72 9.74
CA ASP A 151 2.37 14.73 8.27
C ASP A 151 1.09 14.28 7.54
N THR A 152 0.20 13.52 8.21
CA THR A 152 -1.14 13.14 7.72
C THR A 152 -2.18 14.21 8.03
N LYS A 153 -1.97 15.01 9.09
CA LYS A 153 -2.67 16.29 9.20
C LYS A 153 -2.19 17.13 8.02
N ASN A 154 -3.12 17.64 7.23
CA ASN A 154 -2.84 18.66 6.23
C ASN A 154 -1.76 19.61 6.79
N LYS A 155 -0.58 19.73 6.16
CA LYS A 155 0.50 20.65 6.62
C LYS A 155 0.14 22.13 6.49
N HIS A 156 -1.13 22.42 6.28
CA HIS A 156 -1.62 23.76 6.27
C HIS A 156 -1.64 24.30 7.69
N TRP A 157 -1.20 25.55 7.82
CA TRP A 157 -1.21 26.30 9.07
C TRP A 157 -2.58 26.30 9.77
N TRP A 158 -3.67 26.06 9.03
CA TRP A 158 -5.04 26.04 9.52
C TRP A 158 -5.56 24.67 9.99
N SER A 159 -4.80 23.58 9.84
CA SER A 159 -5.35 22.23 10.12
C SER A 159 -5.66 21.95 11.58
N ASN A 160 -5.02 22.69 12.50
CA ASN A 160 -5.32 22.64 13.93
C ASN A 160 -6.32 23.74 14.36
N MET A 161 -6.81 24.56 13.43
CA MET A 161 -7.82 25.58 13.72
C MET A 161 -9.21 24.95 13.78
N LYS A 162 -9.99 25.34 14.80
CA LYS A 162 -11.38 24.90 14.92
C LYS A 162 -12.23 25.53 13.84
N VAL A 163 -13.27 24.83 13.36
CA VAL A 163 -14.26 25.37 12.41
C VAL A 163 -14.87 26.69 12.91
N SER A 164 -14.98 26.87 14.23
CA SER A 164 -15.47 28.12 14.86
C SER A 164 -14.58 29.35 14.62
N THR A 165 -13.36 29.17 14.12
CA THR A 165 -12.47 30.29 13.71
C THR A 165 -12.85 30.86 12.35
N LEU A 166 -13.64 30.12 11.56
CA LEU A 166 -14.21 30.60 10.32
C LEU A 166 -15.37 31.54 10.65
N HIS A 167 -15.43 32.68 9.96
CA HIS A 167 -16.54 33.63 10.03
C HIS A 167 -17.72 33.10 9.19
N LEU A 168 -18.32 32.00 9.64
CA LEU A 168 -19.47 31.40 8.99
C LEU A 168 -20.72 32.23 9.28
N ASN A 169 -21.42 32.66 8.24
CA ASN A 169 -22.74 33.27 8.39
C ASN A 169 -23.77 32.19 8.68
N ALA A 170 -24.76 32.50 9.51
CA ALA A 170 -25.91 31.62 9.70
C ALA A 170 -26.57 31.39 8.33
N PRO A 171 -26.74 30.13 7.89
CA PRO A 171 -27.36 29.86 6.60
C PRO A 171 -28.85 30.20 6.66
N LEU A 172 -29.39 30.73 5.56
CA LEU A 172 -30.83 30.89 5.41
C LEU A 172 -31.46 29.52 5.17
N THR A 173 -32.38 29.12 6.04
CA THR A 173 -33.06 27.83 5.95
C THR A 173 -34.45 27.98 5.34
N VAL A 174 -34.96 26.89 4.75
CA VAL A 174 -36.32 26.80 4.22
C VAL A 174 -37.04 25.56 4.76
N LEU A 175 -38.36 25.62 4.82
CA LEU A 175 -39.18 24.46 5.22
C LEU A 175 -39.24 23.42 4.10
N PRO A 176 -39.42 22.12 4.43
CA PRO A 176 -39.57 21.05 3.43
C PRO A 176 -40.77 21.23 2.49
N SER A 177 -41.75 22.05 2.88
CA SER A 177 -42.98 22.32 2.11
C SER A 177 -42.83 23.41 1.05
N ILE A 178 -41.66 24.06 0.96
CA ILE A 178 -41.43 25.13 -0.02
C ILE A 178 -41.47 24.60 -1.46
N SER A 179 -42.03 25.38 -2.39
CA SER A 179 -41.97 25.04 -3.81
C SER A 179 -40.57 25.31 -4.38
N CYS A 180 -40.18 24.59 -5.43
CA CYS A 180 -38.91 24.85 -6.13
C CYS A 180 -38.83 26.28 -6.67
N GLN A 181 -39.95 26.85 -7.12
CA GLN A 181 -40.00 28.21 -7.64
C GLN A 181 -39.69 29.23 -6.54
N ASP A 182 -40.29 29.07 -5.37
CA ASP A 182 -40.07 29.98 -4.24
C ASP A 182 -38.64 29.85 -3.69
N ALA A 183 -38.09 28.63 -3.64
CA ALA A 183 -36.70 28.41 -3.26
C ALA A 183 -35.71 29.15 -4.18
N ILE A 184 -35.92 29.08 -5.51
CA ILE A 184 -35.09 29.81 -6.49
C ILE A 184 -35.25 31.33 -6.31
N ALA A 185 -36.48 31.81 -6.10
CA ALA A 185 -36.73 33.23 -5.88
C ALA A 185 -36.02 33.75 -4.62
N ILE A 186 -36.02 32.97 -3.53
CA ILE A 186 -35.30 33.28 -2.29
C ILE A 186 -33.78 33.30 -2.54
N MET A 187 -33.23 32.28 -3.21
CA MET A 187 -31.81 32.21 -3.58
C MET A 187 -31.36 33.45 -4.35
N GLN A 188 -32.11 33.85 -5.39
CA GLN A 188 -31.79 35.03 -6.20
C GLN A 188 -31.92 36.35 -5.43
N ARG A 189 -32.96 36.47 -4.59
CA ARG A 189 -33.23 37.70 -3.84
C ARG A 189 -32.20 37.94 -2.73
N GLU A 190 -31.86 36.88 -2.00
CA GLU A 190 -30.98 36.95 -0.83
C GLU A 190 -29.50 36.70 -1.20
N GLY A 191 -29.22 36.32 -2.45
CA GLY A 191 -27.86 36.10 -2.96
C GLY A 191 -27.20 34.83 -2.43
N TYR A 192 -27.98 33.77 -2.19
CA TYR A 192 -27.47 32.47 -1.75
C TYR A 192 -27.52 31.44 -2.88
N ASP A 193 -26.47 30.63 -3.03
CA ASP A 193 -26.42 29.50 -3.98
C ASP A 193 -26.95 28.18 -3.38
N GLN A 194 -27.24 28.17 -2.07
CA GLN A 194 -27.70 27.00 -1.33
C GLN A 194 -28.62 27.41 -0.18
N LEU A 195 -29.64 26.59 0.10
CA LEU A 195 -30.57 26.76 1.22
C LEU A 195 -30.73 25.41 1.93
N PRO A 196 -30.26 25.26 3.18
CA PRO A 196 -30.54 24.06 3.96
C PRO A 196 -32.04 23.93 4.23
N VAL A 197 -32.55 22.70 4.11
CA VAL A 197 -33.95 22.39 4.40
C VAL A 197 -34.05 21.89 5.84
N VAL A 198 -34.83 22.59 6.66
CA VAL A 198 -35.01 22.29 8.10
C VAL A 198 -36.50 22.30 8.40
N ASP A 199 -36.98 21.28 9.11
CA ASP A 199 -38.39 21.21 9.49
C ASP A 199 -38.68 22.04 10.76
N GLN A 200 -39.87 21.88 11.34
CA GLN A 200 -40.28 22.65 12.52
C GLN A 200 -39.67 22.14 13.83
N GLU A 201 -39.15 20.91 13.83
CA GLU A 201 -38.53 20.26 15.00
C GLU A 201 -37.01 20.52 15.06
N GLY A 202 -36.41 20.95 13.94
CA GLY A 202 -35.01 21.40 13.85
C GLY A 202 -34.14 20.41 13.09
#